data_AF-T1EDT2-F1
#
_entry.id   AF-T1EDT2-F1
#
_cell.length_a   1.000
_cell.length_b   1.000
_cell.length_c   1.000
_cell.angle_alpha   90.00
_cell.angle_beta   90.00
_cell.angle_gamma   90.00
#
_symmetry.space_group_name_H-M   'P 1'
#
loop_
_entity.id
_entity.type
_entity.pdbx_description
1 polymer ?
#
loop_
_entity_poly.entity_id
_entity_poly.type
_entity_poly.pdbx_seq_one_letter_code
_entity_poly.pdbx_strand_id
1 'polypeptide(L)'
;MLLISFIIARYFPAIQYLKDKPAGSFVIRNSATYPGAYGLTLKVSQVPDNVPLTTGKPLRYQLVRHFIIEPTAKGVQLKGSPVEPVFASLSAFVYQHTITPLSLPCQLVLPNIDGTLDVCVCSFFKSPTAFLLMLQTDCNVLYIDSLDMESLTGPDALQKALDVIFAKGSALPKTILVNIAASSQGITVTDNERRKFFRYSYPLNSITYLGLDNQEDKWKVADYDGQARACGRVFGFVAKKSVGGTDNVCHMFAELDARQNPAQTLIEFITTIMKNEGRQVTRT
;
A
#
# COMPACT_ATOMS: atom_id res chain seq x y z
N MET A 1 -10.52 18.48 3.04
CA MET A 1 -9.90 17.45 3.90
C MET A 1 -9.73 16.10 3.18
N LEU A 2 -10.68 15.64 2.37
CA LEU A 2 -10.57 14.40 1.57
C LEU A 2 -9.50 14.42 0.45
N LEU A 3 -9.15 15.59 -0.09
CA LEU A 3 -8.23 15.70 -1.24
C LEU A 3 -6.81 15.18 -0.97
N ILE A 4 -6.39 15.09 0.29
CA ILE A 4 -4.99 14.88 0.68
C ILE A 4 -4.74 13.50 1.26
N SER A 5 -5.76 12.89 1.86
CA SER A 5 -5.67 11.52 2.36
C SER A 5 -5.36 10.51 1.23
N PHE A 6 -5.67 10.84 -0.02
CA PHE A 6 -5.48 9.95 -1.19
C PHE A 6 -4.12 10.05 -1.88
N ILE A 7 -3.24 10.97 -1.49
CA ILE A 7 -1.94 11.17 -2.19
C ILE A 7 -0.83 10.31 -1.56
N ILE A 8 -1.10 9.70 -0.41
CA ILE A 8 -0.14 8.96 0.40
C ILE A 8 0.02 7.52 -0.09
N ALA A 9 0.79 7.33 -1.16
CA ALA A 9 1.27 6.00 -1.57
C ALA A 9 2.73 5.81 -1.14
N ARG A 10 2.97 4.91 -0.18
CA ARG A 10 4.30 4.61 0.39
C ARG A 10 5.34 4.23 -0.68
N TYR A 11 4.92 3.59 -1.78
CA TYR A 11 5.80 3.07 -2.83
C TYR A 11 5.40 3.50 -4.26
N PHE A 12 4.87 4.72 -4.45
CA PHE A 12 4.59 5.20 -5.81
C PHE A 12 5.87 5.69 -6.52
N PRO A 13 6.18 5.23 -7.75
CA PRO A 13 7.34 5.71 -8.53
C PRO A 13 7.07 7.11 -9.10
N ALA A 14 7.03 8.12 -8.23
CA ALA A 14 6.59 9.49 -8.54
C ALA A 14 7.36 10.13 -9.70
N ILE A 15 8.66 9.88 -9.83
CA ILE A 15 9.48 10.39 -10.95
C ILE A 15 8.98 9.82 -12.29
N GLN A 16 8.71 8.51 -12.34
CA GLN A 16 8.26 7.85 -13.56
C GLN A 16 6.87 8.34 -13.99
N TYR A 17 6.02 8.69 -13.03
CA TYR A 17 4.72 9.29 -13.27
C TYR A 17 4.81 10.76 -13.77
N LEU A 18 5.63 11.58 -13.12
CA LEU A 18 5.71 13.02 -13.39
C LEU A 18 6.53 13.39 -14.63
N LYS A 19 7.42 12.49 -15.11
CA LYS A 19 8.36 12.81 -16.19
C LYS A 19 7.69 13.37 -17.47
N ASP A 20 6.52 12.88 -17.82
CA ASP A 20 5.79 13.25 -19.04
C ASP A 20 4.56 14.17 -18.74
N LYS A 21 4.47 14.70 -17.52
CA LYS A 21 3.39 15.61 -17.10
C LYS A 21 3.75 17.08 -17.34
N PRO A 22 2.75 17.98 -17.43
CA PRO A 22 3.01 19.42 -17.46
C PRO A 22 3.65 19.89 -16.15
N ALA A 23 4.40 21.00 -16.23
CA ALA A 23 4.96 21.66 -15.05
C ALA A 23 3.86 22.04 -14.05
N GLY A 24 4.18 21.96 -12.76
CA GLY A 24 3.21 22.15 -11.67
C GLY A 24 2.48 20.88 -11.25
N SER A 25 2.57 19.78 -12.02
CA SER A 25 2.04 18.48 -11.60
C SER A 25 2.82 17.91 -10.42
N PHE A 26 2.13 17.35 -9.43
CA PHE A 26 2.77 16.96 -8.18
C PHE A 26 2.18 15.71 -7.52
N VAL A 27 2.93 15.13 -6.58
CA VAL A 27 2.57 13.98 -5.74
C VAL A 27 3.08 14.23 -4.32
N ILE A 28 2.25 14.05 -3.29
CA ILE A 28 2.60 14.17 -1.88
C ILE A 28 2.38 12.83 -1.17
N ARG A 29 3.45 12.23 -0.66
CA ARG A 29 3.41 10.93 0.03
C ARG A 29 3.98 11.01 1.43
N ASN A 30 3.82 9.96 2.23
CA ASN A 30 4.61 9.81 3.45
C ASN A 30 6.10 9.69 3.06
N SER A 31 6.96 10.42 3.77
CA SER A 31 8.39 10.40 3.50
C SER A 31 8.99 9.08 4.00
N ALA A 32 9.65 8.36 3.10
CA ALA A 32 10.42 7.17 3.46
C ALA A 32 11.75 7.51 4.16
N THR A 33 12.28 8.71 3.90
CA THR A 33 13.59 9.15 4.41
C THR A 33 13.49 9.93 5.72
N TYR A 34 12.34 10.56 5.98
CA TYR A 34 12.10 11.37 7.18
C TYR A 34 10.82 10.89 7.88
N PRO A 35 10.93 10.04 8.93
CA PRO A 35 9.77 9.51 9.65
C PRO A 35 8.84 10.63 10.12
N GLY A 36 7.54 10.49 9.85
CA GLY A 36 6.51 11.47 10.24
C GLY A 36 6.38 12.70 9.32
N ALA A 37 7.29 12.89 8.35
CA ALA A 37 7.20 13.97 7.37
C ALA A 37 6.50 13.52 6.07
N TYR A 38 6.13 14.48 5.23
CA TYR A 38 5.58 14.24 3.90
C TYR A 38 6.64 14.56 2.83
N GLY A 39 6.75 13.70 1.81
CA GLY A 39 7.56 13.95 0.62
C GLY A 39 6.69 14.49 -0.52
N LEU A 40 6.97 15.71 -0.98
CA LEU A 40 6.38 16.33 -2.16
C LEU A 40 7.30 16.11 -3.36
N THR A 41 6.76 15.55 -4.44
CA THR A 41 7.45 15.39 -5.72
C THR A 41 6.76 16.28 -6.75
N LEU A 42 7.50 17.16 -7.43
CA LEU A 42 6.98 18.19 -8.31
C LEU A 42 7.66 18.14 -9.68
N LYS A 43 6.87 18.23 -10.76
CA LYS A 43 7.35 18.44 -12.12
C LYS A 43 7.60 19.93 -12.38
N VAL A 44 8.80 20.26 -12.84
CA VAL A 44 9.20 21.63 -13.21
C VAL A 44 9.40 21.79 -14.72
N SER A 45 9.32 23.02 -15.21
CA SER A 45 9.49 23.36 -16.63
C SER A 45 10.96 23.42 -17.06
N GLN A 46 11.86 23.80 -16.15
CA GLN A 46 13.28 23.97 -16.41
C GLN A 46 14.14 23.35 -15.29
N VAL A 47 15.37 22.98 -15.61
CA VAL A 47 16.35 22.53 -14.62
C VAL A 47 16.89 23.79 -13.94
N PRO A 48 16.68 24.01 -12.62
CA PRO A 48 17.27 25.15 -11.93
C PRO A 48 18.79 25.24 -12.15
N ASP A 49 19.29 26.46 -12.33
CA ASP A 49 20.67 26.78 -12.74
C ASP A 49 21.75 26.15 -11.85
N ASN A 50 21.41 25.77 -10.62
CA ASN A 50 22.31 25.21 -9.62
C ASN A 50 22.44 23.67 -9.65
N VAL A 51 21.79 22.97 -10.58
CA VAL A 51 21.84 21.49 -10.64
C VAL A 51 22.65 21.02 -11.86
N PRO A 52 23.80 20.35 -11.68
CA PRO A 52 24.56 19.83 -12.80
C PRO A 52 23.73 18.79 -13.57
N LEU A 53 23.64 18.96 -14.89
CA LEU A 53 22.99 18.01 -15.79
C LEU A 53 23.71 16.66 -15.67
N THR A 54 22.98 15.62 -15.29
CA THR A 54 23.57 14.27 -15.19
C THR A 54 23.68 13.68 -16.58
N THR A 55 24.91 13.52 -17.07
CA THR A 55 25.23 12.83 -18.33
C THR A 55 24.69 11.40 -18.27
N GLY A 56 23.70 11.09 -19.13
CA GLY A 56 23.10 9.75 -19.25
C GLY A 56 21.65 9.61 -18.81
N LYS A 57 21.02 10.60 -18.16
CA LYS A 57 19.58 10.59 -17.86
C LYS A 57 18.79 11.52 -18.78
N PRO A 58 17.68 11.09 -19.41
CA PRO A 58 16.89 11.96 -20.27
C PRO A 58 16.36 13.19 -19.50
N LEU A 59 16.40 14.38 -20.11
CA LEU A 59 16.04 15.67 -19.49
C LEU A 59 14.70 15.63 -18.73
N ARG A 60 13.70 14.93 -19.26
CA ARG A 60 12.37 14.75 -18.65
C ARG A 60 12.38 14.19 -17.22
N TYR A 61 13.37 13.34 -16.88
CA TYR A 61 13.55 12.82 -15.51
C TYR A 61 14.27 13.83 -14.61
N GLN A 62 15.13 14.67 -15.19
CA GLN A 62 15.87 15.71 -14.46
C GLN A 62 14.99 16.93 -14.12
N LEU A 63 13.77 16.98 -14.66
CA LEU A 63 12.75 17.99 -14.39
C LEU A 63 11.80 17.60 -13.24
N VAL A 64 12.14 16.60 -12.44
CA VAL A 64 11.37 16.25 -11.25
C VAL A 64 12.16 16.65 -9.99
N ARG A 65 11.51 17.32 -9.05
CA ARG A 65 12.10 17.80 -7.79
C ARG A 65 11.40 17.17 -6.60
N HIS A 66 12.15 16.94 -5.53
CA HIS A 66 11.66 16.37 -4.28
C HIS A 66 11.85 17.40 -3.18
N PHE A 67 10.80 17.60 -2.40
CA PHE A 67 10.76 18.48 -1.24
C PHE A 67 10.23 17.70 -0.04
N ILE A 68 10.56 18.17 1.15
CA ILE A 68 10.09 17.57 2.40
C ILE A 68 9.22 18.60 3.12
N ILE A 69 8.06 18.18 3.57
CA ILE A 69 7.14 18.97 4.37
C ILE A 69 7.13 18.33 5.76
N GLU A 70 7.58 19.09 6.76
CA GLU A 70 7.67 18.61 8.14
C GLU A 70 6.43 19.04 8.93
N PRO A 71 5.86 18.15 9.76
CA PRO A 71 4.87 18.55 10.73
C PRO A 71 5.53 19.43 11.82
N THR A 72 4.81 20.45 12.24
CA THR A 72 5.18 21.34 13.33
C THR A 72 4.06 21.37 14.36
N ALA A 73 4.31 21.93 15.55
CA ALA A 73 3.28 22.08 16.58
C ALA A 73 2.06 22.92 16.12
N LYS A 74 2.22 23.75 15.07
CA LYS A 74 1.17 24.63 14.53
C LYS A 74 0.64 24.18 13.16
N GLY A 75 1.09 23.04 12.63
CA GLY A 75 0.64 22.50 11.35
C GLY A 75 1.79 21.88 10.54
N VAL A 76 2.10 22.43 9.36
CA VAL A 76 3.14 21.90 8.45
C VAL A 76 3.99 23.01 7.84
N GLN A 77 5.24 22.71 7.50
CA GLN A 77 6.16 23.66 6.88
C GLN A 77 7.10 22.96 5.88
N LEU A 78 7.49 23.66 4.81
CA LEU A 78 8.51 23.15 3.89
C LEU A 78 9.90 23.18 4.56
N LYS A 79 10.54 22.00 4.62
CA LYS A 79 11.89 21.85 5.16
C LYS A 79 12.91 22.58 4.30
N GLY A 80 13.78 23.36 4.94
CA GLY A 80 14.87 24.06 4.27
C GLY A 80 14.48 25.38 3.60
N SER A 81 13.22 25.82 3.75
CA SER A 81 12.81 27.16 3.34
C SER A 81 12.39 28.00 4.56
N PRO A 82 13.32 28.76 5.18
CA PRO A 82 13.02 29.57 6.36
C PRO A 82 12.10 30.77 6.05
N VAL A 83 11.98 31.13 4.77
CA VAL A 83 11.08 32.19 4.30
C VAL A 83 9.62 31.73 4.28
N GLU A 84 9.39 30.42 4.28
CA GLU A 84 8.05 29.88 4.13
C GLU A 84 7.26 29.86 5.44
N PRO A 85 6.01 30.36 5.44
CA PRO A 85 5.18 30.34 6.64
C PRO A 85 4.79 28.91 7.04
N VAL A 86 4.46 28.74 8.32
CA VAL A 86 3.83 27.51 8.81
C VAL A 86 2.36 27.53 8.43
N PHE A 87 1.91 26.49 7.73
CA PHE A 87 0.51 26.32 7.33
C PHE A 87 -0.23 25.47 8.35
N ALA A 88 -1.49 25.81 8.64
CA ALA A 88 -2.31 25.09 9.62
C ALA A 88 -2.56 23.61 9.27
N SER A 89 -2.47 23.24 7.99
CA SER A 89 -2.58 21.84 7.54
C SER A 89 -1.92 21.65 6.17
N LEU A 90 -1.69 20.40 5.79
CA LEU A 90 -1.23 20.04 4.44
C LEU A 90 -2.19 20.54 3.34
N SER A 91 -3.49 20.70 3.65
CA SER A 91 -4.47 21.29 2.71
C SER A 91 -4.25 22.77 2.49
N ALA A 92 -4.01 23.51 3.56
CA ALA A 92 -3.71 24.93 3.48
C ALA A 92 -2.40 25.15 2.71
N PHE A 93 -1.38 24.32 2.97
CA PHE A 93 -0.13 24.31 2.22
C PHE A 93 -0.39 24.11 0.72
N VAL A 94 -1.07 23.03 0.32
CA VAL A 94 -1.30 22.72 -1.10
C VAL A 94 -2.10 23.84 -1.77
N TYR A 95 -3.20 24.26 -1.15
CA TYR A 95 -4.05 25.30 -1.70
C TYR A 95 -3.29 26.61 -1.93
N GLN A 96 -2.52 27.08 -0.94
CA GLN A 96 -1.72 28.29 -1.10
C GLN A 96 -0.73 28.16 -2.27
N HIS A 97 -0.10 26.99 -2.42
CA HIS A 97 0.86 26.74 -3.49
C HIS A 97 0.24 26.64 -4.88
N THR A 98 -1.08 26.49 -4.99
CA THR A 98 -1.80 26.59 -6.27
C THR A 98 -2.03 28.03 -6.70
N ILE A 99 -2.08 28.96 -5.74
CA ILE A 99 -2.25 30.40 -5.98
C ILE A 99 -0.89 31.07 -6.18
N THR A 100 0.07 30.78 -5.31
CA THR A 100 1.41 31.39 -5.32
C THR A 100 2.49 30.32 -5.13
N PRO A 101 3.56 30.29 -5.93
CA PRO A 101 4.58 29.24 -5.84
C PRO A 101 5.38 29.28 -4.52
N LEU A 102 5.49 30.45 -3.88
CA LEU A 102 6.31 30.68 -2.68
C LEU A 102 7.73 30.13 -2.87
N SER A 103 8.18 29.18 -2.05
CA SER A 103 9.51 28.58 -2.13
C SER A 103 9.62 27.47 -3.18
N LEU A 104 8.50 27.06 -3.79
CA LEU A 104 8.51 26.06 -4.86
C LEU A 104 8.89 26.72 -6.20
N PRO A 105 9.55 25.97 -7.10
CA PRO A 105 9.99 26.48 -8.40
C PRO A 105 8.84 26.84 -9.36
N CYS A 106 7.63 26.33 -9.12
CA CYS A 106 6.43 26.70 -9.86
C CYS A 106 5.17 26.42 -9.02
N GLN A 107 4.04 26.99 -9.44
CA GLN A 107 2.74 26.75 -8.79
C GLN A 107 2.35 25.28 -8.92
N LEU A 108 1.64 24.78 -7.91
CA LEU A 108 1.00 23.48 -7.98
C LEU A 108 -0.25 23.57 -8.85
N VAL A 109 -0.39 22.65 -9.78
CA VAL A 109 -1.58 22.56 -10.63
C VAL A 109 -2.46 21.46 -10.07
N LEU A 110 -3.65 21.84 -9.57
CA LEU A 110 -4.68 20.87 -9.24
C LEU A 110 -5.20 20.26 -10.54
N PRO A 111 -5.48 18.95 -10.57
CA PRO A 111 -6.18 18.35 -11.71
C PRO A 111 -7.58 18.98 -11.85
N ASN A 112 -8.03 19.28 -13.08
CA ASN A 112 -9.36 19.85 -13.33
C ASN A 112 -10.45 18.88 -12.86
N ILE A 113 -11.35 19.37 -11.99
CA ILE A 113 -12.42 18.60 -11.35
C ILE A 113 -13.74 19.00 -12.01
N ASP A 114 -14.11 18.31 -13.09
CA ASP A 114 -15.45 18.44 -13.66
C ASP A 114 -16.42 17.55 -12.87
N GLY A 115 -16.98 18.13 -11.80
CA GLY A 115 -18.36 17.90 -11.33
C GLY A 115 -18.78 16.52 -10.82
N THR A 116 -17.91 15.51 -10.80
CA THR A 116 -18.18 14.23 -10.16
C THR A 116 -17.10 13.98 -9.11
N LEU A 117 -17.52 13.67 -7.87
CA LEU A 117 -16.65 13.23 -6.79
C LEU A 117 -16.08 11.84 -7.11
N ASP A 118 -15.33 11.76 -8.20
CA ASP A 118 -14.46 10.65 -8.53
C ASP A 118 -13.03 11.15 -8.28
N VAL A 119 -12.52 10.75 -7.11
CA VAL A 119 -11.19 11.02 -6.60
C VAL A 119 -10.18 10.94 -7.74
N CYS A 120 -9.41 12.01 -7.97
CA CYS A 120 -8.44 12.15 -9.08
C CYS A 120 -7.21 11.24 -8.89
N VAL A 121 -7.50 9.96 -8.92
CA VAL A 121 -6.66 8.79 -8.93
C VAL A 121 -7.07 7.93 -10.14
N CYS A 122 -8.33 8.06 -10.61
CA CYS A 122 -8.90 7.32 -11.73
C CYS A 122 -8.71 7.96 -13.13
N SER A 123 -8.60 9.29 -13.25
CA SER A 123 -8.76 9.97 -14.56
C SER A 123 -7.56 9.92 -15.52
N PHE A 124 -6.42 9.32 -15.13
CA PHE A 124 -5.23 9.23 -15.99
C PHE A 124 -4.99 7.88 -16.66
N PHE A 125 -5.77 6.88 -16.32
CA PHE A 125 -5.73 5.61 -17.02
C PHE A 125 -7.09 5.46 -17.68
N LYS A 126 -7.10 5.11 -18.97
CA LYS A 126 -8.36 4.83 -19.68
C LYS A 126 -9.20 3.76 -18.96
N SER A 127 -8.62 3.03 -18.00
CA SER A 127 -9.34 2.33 -16.93
C SER A 127 -8.64 2.47 -15.55
N PRO A 128 -9.39 2.53 -14.43
CA PRO A 128 -8.89 2.52 -13.04
C PRO A 128 -7.86 1.41 -12.73
N THR A 129 -7.89 0.35 -13.54
CA THR A 129 -7.04 -0.84 -13.52
C THR A 129 -5.54 -0.55 -13.61
N ALA A 130 -5.11 0.28 -14.56
CA ALA A 130 -3.68 0.44 -14.86
C ALA A 130 -2.95 1.27 -13.79
N PHE A 131 -3.70 2.06 -13.01
CA PHE A 131 -3.18 2.69 -11.80
C PHE A 131 -2.94 1.68 -10.68
N LEU A 132 -3.92 0.82 -10.39
CA LEU A 132 -3.80 -0.20 -9.35
C LEU A 132 -2.64 -1.17 -9.63
N LEU A 133 -2.39 -1.47 -10.90
CA LEU A 133 -1.25 -2.29 -11.31
C LEU A 133 0.12 -1.65 -10.99
N MET A 134 0.18 -0.32 -10.88
CA MET A 134 1.39 0.42 -10.50
C MET A 134 1.50 0.71 -9.00
N LEU A 135 0.43 0.46 -8.23
CA LEU A 135 0.46 0.57 -6.79
C LEU A 135 1.03 -0.71 -6.16
N GLN A 136 1.69 -0.52 -5.03
CA GLN A 136 2.07 -1.60 -4.13
C GLN A 136 1.58 -1.21 -2.74
N THR A 137 0.97 -2.17 -2.03
CA THR A 137 0.60 -2.02 -0.63
C THR A 137 1.45 -2.96 0.20
N ASP A 138 1.90 -2.49 1.36
CA ASP A 138 2.67 -3.25 2.32
C ASP A 138 2.12 -3.02 3.73
N CYS A 139 1.96 -4.09 4.51
CA CYS A 139 1.53 -3.98 5.89
C CYS A 139 2.18 -5.06 6.76
N ASN A 140 2.27 -4.77 8.06
CA ASN A 140 2.76 -5.73 9.04
C ASN A 140 1.57 -6.45 9.64
N VAL A 141 1.64 -7.78 9.65
CA VAL A 141 0.58 -8.66 10.13
C VAL A 141 1.19 -9.81 10.92
N LEU A 142 0.39 -10.46 11.75
CA LEU A 142 0.80 -11.65 12.49
C LEU A 142 0.56 -12.87 11.62
N TYR A 143 1.61 -13.62 11.29
CA TYR A 143 1.49 -14.90 10.60
C TYR A 143 1.14 -16.00 11.60
N ILE A 144 0.05 -16.71 11.32
CA ILE A 144 -0.46 -17.79 12.18
C ILE A 144 0.23 -19.10 11.77
N ASP A 145 -0.15 -19.63 10.60
CA ASP A 145 0.39 -20.86 10.03
C ASP A 145 0.03 -20.97 8.54
N SER A 146 0.54 -22.02 7.91
CA SER A 146 0.12 -22.46 6.57
C SER A 146 -0.25 -23.92 6.58
N LEU A 147 -1.32 -24.27 5.87
CA LEU A 147 -1.77 -25.65 5.75
C LEU A 147 -1.97 -26.04 4.28
N ASP A 148 -1.51 -27.24 3.94
CA ASP A 148 -1.79 -27.86 2.67
C ASP A 148 -3.29 -28.20 2.61
N MET A 149 -3.95 -27.72 1.56
CA MET A 149 -5.39 -27.85 1.32
C MET A 149 -5.70 -28.83 0.19
N GLU A 150 -4.68 -29.47 -0.40
CA GLU A 150 -4.83 -30.36 -1.55
C GLU A 150 -5.67 -29.67 -2.63
N SER A 151 -6.74 -30.30 -3.13
CA SER A 151 -7.64 -29.72 -4.13
C SER A 151 -8.65 -28.70 -3.58
N LEU A 152 -8.73 -28.51 -2.25
CA LEU A 152 -9.66 -27.58 -1.63
C LEU A 152 -9.24 -26.12 -1.88
N THR A 153 -10.19 -25.28 -2.25
CA THR A 153 -9.97 -23.88 -2.63
C THR A 153 -11.06 -22.97 -2.06
N GLY A 154 -10.91 -21.65 -2.24
CA GLY A 154 -11.96 -20.69 -1.89
C GLY A 154 -12.12 -20.47 -0.39
N PRO A 155 -13.29 -19.98 0.05
CA PRO A 155 -13.59 -19.74 1.46
C PRO A 155 -13.55 -21.02 2.30
N ASP A 156 -13.93 -22.17 1.72
CA ASP A 156 -13.95 -23.45 2.43
C ASP A 156 -12.55 -23.91 2.83
N ALA A 157 -11.54 -23.65 1.97
CA ALA A 157 -10.15 -23.91 2.30
C ALA A 157 -9.67 -23.05 3.47
N LEU A 158 -10.05 -21.77 3.51
CA LEU A 158 -9.71 -20.88 4.61
C LEU A 158 -10.37 -21.32 5.92
N GLN A 159 -11.68 -21.58 5.90
CA GLN A 159 -12.42 -22.05 7.08
C GLN A 159 -11.84 -23.36 7.63
N LYS A 160 -11.62 -24.36 6.76
CA LYS A 160 -11.02 -25.64 7.18
C LYS A 160 -9.62 -25.46 7.78
N ALA A 161 -8.80 -24.57 7.20
CA ALA A 161 -7.47 -24.30 7.71
C ALA A 161 -7.51 -23.72 9.13
N LEU A 162 -8.41 -22.76 9.36
CA LEU A 162 -8.63 -22.17 10.67
C LEU A 162 -9.14 -23.22 11.65
N ASP A 163 -10.16 -24.00 11.29
CA ASP A 163 -10.71 -25.06 12.13
C ASP A 163 -9.63 -26.06 12.57
N VAL A 164 -8.76 -26.50 11.66
CA VAL A 164 -7.67 -27.44 11.97
C VAL A 164 -6.64 -26.83 12.92
N ILE A 165 -6.29 -25.55 12.75
CA ILE A 165 -5.33 -24.88 13.63
C ILE A 165 -5.90 -24.69 15.02
N PHE A 166 -7.15 -24.24 15.11
CA PHE A 166 -7.76 -23.93 16.39
C PHE A 166 -8.30 -25.18 17.13
N ALA A 167 -8.62 -26.26 16.41
CA ALA A 167 -8.90 -27.57 17.01
C ALA A 167 -7.69 -28.16 17.76
N LYS A 168 -6.47 -27.69 17.49
CA LYS A 168 -5.26 -28.09 18.25
C LYS A 168 -5.25 -27.54 19.69
N GLY A 169 -6.24 -26.74 20.10
CA GLY A 169 -6.47 -26.38 21.50
C GLY A 169 -5.38 -25.50 22.13
N SER A 170 -5.07 -25.73 23.41
CA SER A 170 -4.29 -24.84 24.31
C SER A 170 -2.85 -24.50 23.88
N ALA A 171 -2.36 -25.05 22.77
CA ALA A 171 -1.12 -24.69 22.12
C ALA A 171 -1.42 -23.93 20.82
N LEU A 172 -2.02 -22.75 20.93
CA LEU A 172 -2.15 -21.82 19.81
C LEU A 172 -0.79 -21.66 19.13
N PRO A 173 -0.69 -21.77 17.79
CA PRO A 173 0.59 -21.66 17.11
C PRO A 173 1.21 -20.30 17.43
N LYS A 174 2.49 -20.32 17.82
CA LYS A 174 3.24 -19.09 18.07
C LYS A 174 3.27 -18.28 16.79
N THR A 175 2.65 -17.10 16.83
CA THR A 175 2.67 -16.17 15.70
C THR A 175 4.02 -15.50 15.59
N ILE A 176 4.31 -15.04 14.38
CA ILE A 176 5.49 -14.22 14.09
C ILE A 176 5.04 -12.96 13.34
N LEU A 177 5.76 -11.87 13.54
CA LEU A 177 5.49 -10.63 12.82
C LEU A 177 6.08 -10.74 11.40
N VAL A 178 5.23 -10.59 10.40
CA VAL A 178 5.62 -10.64 8.99
C VAL A 178 5.18 -9.39 8.26
N ASN A 179 5.90 -9.06 7.20
CA ASN A 179 5.48 -8.04 6.25
C ASN A 179 4.80 -8.72 5.05
N ILE A 180 3.56 -8.35 4.77
CA ILE A 180 2.84 -8.76 3.56
C ILE A 180 2.81 -7.60 2.59
N ALA A 181 3.26 -7.86 1.37
CA ALA A 181 3.28 -6.89 0.27
C ALA A 181 2.51 -7.42 -0.92
N ALA A 182 1.59 -6.62 -1.46
CA ALA A 182 0.82 -6.94 -2.65
C ALA A 182 1.14 -5.96 -3.79
N SER A 183 1.18 -6.50 -5.00
CA SER A 183 1.44 -5.76 -6.24
C SER A 183 0.72 -6.40 -7.43
N SER A 184 0.83 -5.80 -8.61
CA SER A 184 0.42 -6.44 -9.88
C SER A 184 1.10 -7.77 -10.16
N GLN A 185 2.28 -8.03 -9.58
CA GLN A 185 2.99 -9.30 -9.77
C GLN A 185 2.47 -10.41 -8.85
N GLY A 186 1.73 -10.08 -7.79
CA GLY A 186 1.22 -11.03 -6.80
C GLY A 186 1.50 -10.60 -5.35
N ILE A 187 1.55 -11.58 -4.45
CA ILE A 187 1.74 -11.39 -3.01
C ILE A 187 3.12 -11.90 -2.60
N THR A 188 3.81 -11.11 -1.79
CA THR A 188 5.03 -11.49 -1.08
C THR A 188 4.77 -11.44 0.43
N VAL A 189 5.21 -12.47 1.15
CA VAL A 189 5.20 -12.51 2.61
C VAL A 189 6.64 -12.68 3.08
N THR A 190 7.12 -11.77 3.93
CA THR A 190 8.50 -11.77 4.42
C THR A 190 8.50 -11.83 5.94
N ASP A 191 9.19 -12.83 6.49
CA ASP A 191 9.48 -12.92 7.92
C ASP A 191 10.79 -12.16 8.17
N ASN A 192 10.67 -10.97 8.78
CA ASN A 192 11.79 -10.08 9.01
C ASN A 192 12.77 -10.63 10.05
N GLU A 193 12.28 -11.44 10.99
CA GLU A 193 13.09 -12.06 12.05
C GLU A 193 13.67 -13.42 11.62
N ARG A 194 13.24 -13.94 10.46
CA ARG A 194 13.66 -15.22 9.88
C ARG A 194 13.49 -16.40 10.84
N ARG A 195 12.36 -16.44 11.55
CA ARG A 195 12.07 -17.42 12.60
C ARG A 195 11.39 -18.67 12.07
N LYS A 196 10.46 -18.55 11.11
CA LYS A 196 9.78 -19.71 10.49
C LYS A 196 10.19 -19.90 9.03
N PHE A 197 10.31 -18.80 8.28
CA PHE A 197 10.67 -18.84 6.87
C PHE A 197 11.47 -17.59 6.49
N PHE A 198 11.99 -17.52 5.27
CA PHE A 198 12.65 -16.30 4.78
C PHE A 198 11.65 -15.43 4.00
N ARG A 199 11.03 -16.01 2.96
CA ARG A 199 10.08 -15.31 2.11
C ARG A 199 9.20 -16.29 1.35
N TYR A 200 7.89 -16.04 1.31
CA TYR A 200 6.98 -16.63 0.33
C TYR A 200 6.68 -15.61 -0.77
N SER A 201 6.64 -16.07 -2.01
CA SER A 201 6.30 -15.23 -3.16
C SER A 201 5.35 -16.00 -4.06
N TYR A 202 4.11 -15.54 -4.10
CA TYR A 202 3.04 -16.12 -4.89
C TYR A 202 2.73 -15.18 -6.05
N PRO A 203 2.98 -15.60 -7.31
CA PRO A 203 2.58 -14.81 -8.46
C PRO A 203 1.05 -14.71 -8.48
N LEU A 204 0.53 -13.61 -9.04
CA LEU A 204 -0.92 -13.33 -9.02
C LEU A 204 -1.76 -14.48 -9.58
N ASN A 205 -1.28 -15.16 -10.63
CA ASN A 205 -1.95 -16.29 -11.26
C ASN A 205 -2.05 -17.57 -10.39
N SER A 206 -1.26 -17.65 -9.31
CA SER A 206 -1.31 -18.77 -8.37
C SER A 206 -2.33 -18.56 -7.26
N ILE A 207 -2.69 -17.30 -6.98
CA ILE A 207 -3.65 -16.96 -5.92
C ILE A 207 -5.05 -17.29 -6.44
N THR A 208 -5.81 -18.05 -5.67
CA THR A 208 -7.18 -18.47 -6.05
C THR A 208 -8.24 -17.82 -5.18
N TYR A 209 -7.90 -17.44 -3.95
CA TYR A 209 -8.82 -16.81 -3.01
C TYR A 209 -8.06 -15.96 -1.99
N LEU A 210 -8.68 -14.89 -1.52
CA LEU A 210 -8.20 -14.04 -0.44
C LEU A 210 -9.43 -13.44 0.25
N GLY A 211 -9.56 -13.62 1.56
CA GLY A 211 -10.76 -13.23 2.30
C GLY A 211 -10.54 -13.08 3.80
N LEU A 212 -11.51 -12.46 4.45
CA LEU A 212 -11.61 -12.40 5.90
C LEU A 212 -12.24 -13.69 6.41
N ASP A 213 -11.95 -14.02 7.66
CA ASP A 213 -12.77 -14.98 8.38
C ASP A 213 -14.10 -14.34 8.82
N ASN A 214 -15.20 -15.06 8.61
CA ASN A 214 -16.55 -14.59 8.92
C ASN A 214 -16.93 -14.78 10.39
N GLN A 215 -16.05 -15.35 11.22
CA GLN A 215 -16.27 -15.62 12.64
C GLN A 215 -15.42 -14.68 13.49
N GLU A 216 -15.62 -13.36 13.33
CA GLU A 216 -14.86 -12.29 14.00
C GLU A 216 -14.76 -12.46 15.53
N ASP A 217 -15.74 -13.11 16.16
CA ASP A 217 -15.88 -13.22 17.62
C ASP A 217 -15.25 -14.48 18.26
N LYS A 218 -14.63 -15.38 17.47
CA LYS A 218 -14.18 -16.70 18.00
C LYS A 218 -12.70 -16.82 18.33
N TRP A 219 -11.84 -15.94 17.84
CA TRP A 219 -10.42 -16.29 17.74
C TRP A 219 -9.50 -15.39 18.56
N LYS A 220 -8.93 -15.94 19.63
CA LYS A 220 -7.82 -15.35 20.38
C LYS A 220 -6.53 -15.98 19.87
N VAL A 221 -5.63 -15.17 19.31
CA VAL A 221 -4.32 -15.65 18.85
C VAL A 221 -3.24 -15.15 19.81
N ALA A 222 -2.26 -16.00 20.13
CA ALA A 222 -1.14 -15.59 20.95
C ALA A 222 -0.27 -14.59 20.16
N ASP A 223 0.01 -13.43 20.76
CA ASP A 223 0.83 -12.37 20.17
C ASP A 223 2.30 -12.83 20.04
N TYR A 224 3.09 -12.14 19.22
CA TYR A 224 4.49 -12.49 18.96
C TYR A 224 5.35 -12.51 20.25
N ASP A 225 4.96 -11.69 21.25
CA ASP A 225 5.57 -11.57 22.58
C ASP A 225 5.09 -12.62 23.61
N GLY A 226 4.23 -13.56 23.21
CA GLY A 226 3.75 -14.63 24.09
C GLY A 226 2.64 -14.20 25.07
N GLN A 227 2.14 -12.97 24.96
CA GLN A 227 0.91 -12.56 25.66
C GLN A 227 -0.32 -12.88 24.80
N ALA A 228 -1.34 -13.48 25.41
CA ALA A 228 -2.63 -13.69 24.75
C ALA A 228 -3.38 -12.35 24.69
N ARG A 229 -3.44 -11.73 23.51
CA ARG A 229 -4.31 -10.58 23.24
C ARG A 229 -5.54 -11.04 22.47
N ALA A 230 -6.65 -10.32 22.64
CA ALA A 230 -7.75 -10.40 21.70
C ALA A 230 -7.20 -9.97 20.33
N CYS A 231 -7.25 -10.87 19.35
CA CYS A 231 -6.68 -10.59 18.05
C CYS A 231 -7.59 -9.65 17.27
N GLY A 232 -7.01 -8.85 16.37
CA GLY A 232 -7.80 -8.24 15.30
C GLY A 232 -8.39 -9.31 14.37
N ARG A 233 -9.10 -8.89 13.33
CA ARG A 233 -9.73 -9.80 12.36
C ARG A 233 -8.70 -10.75 11.75
N VAL A 234 -9.11 -12.01 11.58
CA VAL A 234 -8.30 -13.04 10.91
C VAL A 234 -8.62 -13.01 9.43
N PHE A 235 -7.60 -13.23 8.61
CA PHE A 235 -7.74 -13.28 7.16
C PHE A 235 -6.72 -14.24 6.57
N GLY A 236 -6.93 -14.66 5.33
CA GLY A 236 -6.00 -15.55 4.66
C GLY A 236 -6.19 -15.59 3.16
N PHE A 237 -5.18 -16.13 2.48
CA PHE A 237 -5.26 -16.41 1.05
C PHE A 237 -4.94 -17.86 0.75
N VAL A 238 -5.52 -18.34 -0.34
CA VAL A 238 -5.28 -19.66 -0.90
C VAL A 238 -4.51 -19.47 -2.20
N ALA A 239 -3.43 -20.23 -2.36
CA ALA A 239 -2.62 -20.20 -3.57
C ALA A 239 -2.21 -21.62 -3.99
N LYS A 240 -1.98 -21.82 -5.28
CA LYS A 240 -1.44 -23.06 -5.81
C LYS A 240 0.01 -23.24 -5.42
N LYS A 241 0.38 -24.44 -4.96
CA LYS A 241 1.74 -24.80 -4.54
C LYS A 241 2.71 -24.88 -5.72
N SER A 242 2.21 -25.27 -6.90
CA SER A 242 2.98 -25.35 -8.14
C SER A 242 2.15 -24.87 -9.33
N VAL A 243 2.84 -24.37 -10.36
CA VAL A 243 2.20 -23.91 -11.61
C VAL A 243 1.69 -25.15 -12.36
N GLY A 244 0.37 -25.25 -12.52
CA GLY A 244 -0.29 -26.39 -13.17
C GLY A 244 -0.69 -27.52 -12.22
N GLY A 245 -0.33 -27.45 -10.94
CA GLY A 245 -0.79 -28.39 -9.92
C GLY A 245 -2.24 -28.14 -9.49
N THR A 246 -2.85 -29.18 -8.90
CA THR A 246 -4.14 -29.10 -8.20
C THR A 246 -3.99 -28.74 -6.73
N ASP A 247 -2.78 -28.86 -6.19
CA ASP A 247 -2.51 -28.68 -4.77
C ASP A 247 -2.48 -27.20 -4.38
N ASN A 248 -3.25 -26.88 -3.35
CA ASN A 248 -3.40 -25.56 -2.79
C ASN A 248 -2.77 -25.52 -1.40
N VAL A 249 -2.31 -24.34 -1.02
CA VAL A 249 -1.88 -24.00 0.33
C VAL A 249 -2.68 -22.79 0.79
N CYS A 250 -3.15 -22.83 2.03
CA CYS A 250 -3.79 -21.71 2.69
C CYS A 250 -2.83 -21.08 3.69
N HIS A 251 -2.61 -19.77 3.58
CA HIS A 251 -1.84 -18.96 4.52
C HIS A 251 -2.78 -18.11 5.36
N MET A 252 -2.62 -18.16 6.67
CA MET A 252 -3.49 -17.44 7.61
C MET A 252 -2.72 -16.38 8.40
N PHE A 253 -3.38 -15.25 8.60
CA PHE A 253 -2.83 -14.06 9.22
C PHE A 253 -3.85 -13.43 10.15
N ALA A 254 -3.36 -12.65 11.12
CA ALA A 254 -4.20 -11.79 11.94
C ALA A 254 -3.73 -10.34 11.86
N GLU A 255 -4.70 -9.42 11.93
CA GLU A 255 -4.41 -7.98 12.00
C GLU A 255 -3.71 -7.63 13.33
N LEU A 256 -2.63 -6.85 13.24
CA LEU A 256 -1.90 -6.32 14.40
C LEU A 256 -2.65 -5.15 15.07
N ASP A 257 -3.28 -4.29 14.26
CA ASP A 257 -4.05 -3.13 14.72
C ASP A 257 -5.37 -3.05 13.94
N ALA A 258 -6.48 -3.30 14.63
CA ALA A 258 -7.82 -3.25 14.08
C ALA A 258 -8.23 -1.85 13.59
N ARG A 259 -7.51 -0.77 13.95
CA ARG A 259 -7.78 0.59 13.45
C ARG A 259 -7.28 0.82 12.02
N GLN A 260 -6.29 0.04 11.59
CA GLN A 260 -5.64 0.26 10.30
C GLN A 260 -6.27 -0.54 9.16
N ASN A 261 -7.24 -1.44 9.46
CA ASN A 261 -7.92 -2.34 8.53
C ASN A 261 -7.03 -2.93 7.40
N PRO A 262 -5.79 -3.39 7.69
CA PRO A 262 -4.84 -3.78 6.64
C PRO A 262 -5.34 -4.99 5.83
N ALA A 263 -6.12 -5.90 6.42
CA ALA A 263 -6.65 -7.05 5.72
C ALA A 263 -7.64 -6.65 4.63
N GLN A 264 -8.57 -5.75 4.97
CA GLN A 264 -9.58 -5.27 4.03
C GLN A 264 -8.95 -4.53 2.84
N THR A 265 -7.98 -3.65 3.10
CA THR A 265 -7.24 -2.95 2.02
C THR A 265 -6.49 -3.93 1.12
N LEU A 266 -5.86 -4.96 1.67
CA LEU A 266 -5.16 -5.99 0.90
C LEU A 266 -6.13 -6.80 0.02
N ILE A 267 -7.27 -7.23 0.60
CA ILE A 267 -8.33 -7.96 -0.09
C ILE A 267 -8.88 -7.15 -1.25
N GLU A 268 -9.25 -5.89 -1.00
CA GLU A 268 -9.78 -4.98 -2.01
C GLU A 268 -8.77 -4.76 -3.14
N PHE A 269 -7.49 -4.56 -2.80
CA PHE A 269 -6.43 -4.35 -3.77
C PHE A 269 -6.25 -5.56 -4.71
N ILE A 270 -6.03 -6.76 -4.17
CA ILE A 270 -5.82 -7.97 -4.97
C ILE A 270 -7.08 -8.34 -5.75
N THR A 271 -8.25 -8.30 -5.11
CA THR A 271 -9.53 -8.61 -5.78
C THR A 271 -9.76 -7.69 -6.97
N THR A 272 -9.45 -6.40 -6.83
CA THR A 272 -9.61 -5.45 -7.92
C THR A 272 -8.62 -5.71 -9.05
N ILE A 273 -7.38 -6.11 -8.76
CA ILE A 273 -6.41 -6.49 -9.79
C ILE A 273 -6.87 -7.77 -10.51
N MET A 274 -7.34 -8.79 -9.80
CA MET A 274 -7.76 -10.06 -10.40
C MET A 274 -9.01 -9.95 -11.26
N LYS A 275 -10.03 -9.19 -10.81
CA LYS A 275 -11.24 -8.91 -11.60
C LYS A 275 -10.93 -8.27 -12.94
N ASN A 276 -9.92 -7.41 -12.95
CA ASN A 276 -9.48 -6.71 -14.13
C ASN A 276 -8.72 -7.59 -15.14
N GLU A 277 -8.10 -8.69 -14.69
CA GLU A 277 -7.55 -9.73 -15.59
C GLU A 277 -8.65 -10.66 -16.15
N GLY A 278 -9.94 -10.38 -15.90
CA GLY A 278 -11.06 -11.21 -16.32
C GLY A 278 -11.26 -12.46 -15.45
N ARG A 279 -10.66 -12.52 -14.25
CA ARG A 279 -10.83 -13.63 -13.29
C ARG A 279 -11.90 -13.29 -12.26
N GLN A 280 -12.91 -14.14 -12.14
CA GLN A 280 -13.90 -14.03 -11.06
C GLN A 280 -13.34 -14.63 -9.78
N VAL A 281 -13.36 -13.84 -8.70
CA VAL A 281 -13.18 -14.34 -7.32
C VAL A 281 -14.54 -14.23 -6.64
N THR A 282 -15.01 -15.34 -6.07
CA THR A 282 -16.23 -15.39 -5.27
C THR A 282 -16.02 -14.56 -4.00
N ARG A 283 -16.81 -13.49 -3.86
CA ARG A 283 -16.78 -12.57 -2.73
C ARG A 283 -17.86 -13.02 -1.74
N THR A 284 -17.48 -13.37 -0.52
CA THR A 284 -18.38 -13.51 0.62
C THR A 284 -17.68 -12.98 1.85
#